data_AF-A0A932CS73-F1
#
_entry.id   AF-A0A932CS73-F1
#
_cell.length_a   1.000
_cell.length_b   1.000
_cell.length_c   1.000
_cell.angle_alpha   90.00
_cell.angle_beta   90.00
_cell.angle_gamma   90.00
#
_symmetry.space_group_name_H-M   'P 1'
#
loop_
_entity.id
_entity.type
_entity.pdbx_description
1 polymer ?
#
loop_
_entity_poly.entity_id
_entity_poly.type
_entity_poly.pdbx_seq_one_letter_code
_entity_poly.pdbx_strand_id
1 'polypeptide(L)'
;MDTRPEVEQMLLEAYRGMSPSQKLRRVHELTRAARQLALARLREEHPQAGPRELALRLAALRFDPETMVRAFGWDPGEQGG
;
A
#
# COMPACT_ATOMS: atom_id res chain seq x y z
N MET A 1 5.14 2.22 -22.04
CA MET A 1 3.76 1.70 -21.95
C MET A 1 2.90 2.60 -22.83
N ASP A 2 2.64 2.22 -24.07
CA ASP A 2 1.69 2.95 -24.93
C ASP A 2 0.28 2.43 -24.63
N THR A 3 -0.34 2.97 -23.59
CA THR A 3 -1.79 2.88 -23.48
C THR A 3 -2.34 3.73 -24.61
N ARG A 4 -2.91 3.09 -25.63
CA ARG A 4 -3.48 3.81 -26.77
C ARG A 4 -4.53 4.82 -26.27
N PRO A 5 -4.61 6.04 -26.81
CA PRO A 5 -5.51 7.09 -26.32
C PRO A 5 -6.97 6.64 -26.19
N GLU A 6 -7.42 5.73 -27.05
CA GLU A 6 -8.78 5.18 -27.02
C GLU A 6 -9.03 4.28 -25.80
N VAL A 7 -8.00 3.55 -25.35
CA VAL A 7 -8.05 2.72 -24.15
C VAL A 7 -8.07 3.60 -22.89
N GLU A 8 -7.29 4.68 -22.87
CA GLU A 8 -7.31 5.64 -21.77
C GLU A 8 -8.68 6.33 -21.64
N GLN A 9 -9.27 6.77 -22.76
CA GLN A 9 -10.61 7.35 -22.75
C GLN A 9 -11.67 6.37 -22.24
N MET A 10 -11.65 5.13 -22.72
CA MET A 10 -12.56 4.08 -22.23
C MET A 10 -12.42 3.86 -20.71
N LEU A 11 -11.19 3.83 -20.18
CA LEU A 11 -10.95 3.67 -18.75
C LEU A 11 -11.46 4.87 -17.94
N LEU A 12 -11.26 6.08 -18.43
CA LEU A 12 -11.75 7.31 -17.79
C LEU A 12 -13.27 7.37 -17.76
N GLU A 13 -13.94 7.02 -18.86
CA GLU A 13 -15.40 6.98 -18.95
C GLU A 13 -15.98 5.90 -18.02
N ALA A 14 -15.39 4.70 -18.02
CA ALA A 14 -15.76 3.64 -17.10
C ALA A 14 -15.61 4.08 -15.64
N TYR A 15 -14.53 4.80 -15.31
CA TYR A 15 -14.31 5.32 -13.96
C TYR A 15 -15.29 6.45 -13.60
N ARG A 16 -15.62 7.36 -14.53
CA ARG A 16 -16.62 8.42 -14.32
C ARG A 16 -18.01 7.84 -14.05
N GLY A 17 -18.38 6.79 -14.79
CA GLY A 17 -19.67 6.10 -14.64
C GLY A 17 -19.80 5.25 -13.37
N MET A 18 -18.73 5.02 -12.61
CA MET A 18 -18.81 4.27 -11.36
C MET A 18 -19.53 5.06 -10.26
N SER A 19 -20.39 4.34 -9.53
CA SER A 19 -20.95 4.83 -8.27
C SER A 19 -19.84 5.05 -7.22
N PRO A 20 -20.07 5.87 -6.18
CA PRO A 20 -19.12 6.05 -5.08
C PRO A 20 -18.69 4.72 -4.43
N SER A 21 -19.61 3.77 -4.25
CA SER A 21 -19.29 2.46 -3.66
C SER A 21 -18.41 1.60 -4.57
N GLN A 22 -18.61 1.66 -5.89
CA GLN A 22 -17.76 0.96 -6.86
C GLN A 22 -16.34 1.53 -6.88
N LYS A 23 -16.20 2.87 -6.79
CA LYS A 23 -14.89 3.54 -6.67
C LYS A 23 -14.18 3.15 -5.39
N LEU A 24 -14.87 3.18 -4.24
CA LEU A 24 -14.30 2.75 -2.97
C LEU A 24 -13.83 1.29 -3.01
N ARG A 25 -14.63 0.39 -3.58
CA ARG A 25 -14.23 -1.01 -3.76
C ARG A 25 -12.99 -1.15 -4.64
N ARG A 26 -12.91 -0.43 -5.77
CA ARG A 26 -11.72 -0.42 -6.65
C ARG A 26 -10.47 0.06 -5.90
N VAL A 27 -10.57 1.17 -5.18
CA VAL A 27 -9.46 1.72 -4.38
C VAL A 27 -9.04 0.74 -3.30
N HIS A 28 -10.00 0.10 -2.63
CA HIS A 28 -9.73 -0.92 -1.61
C HIS A 28 -8.97 -2.13 -2.19
N GLU A 29 -9.41 -2.66 -3.33
CA GLU A 29 -8.72 -3.76 -4.00
C GLU A 29 -7.31 -3.40 -4.43
N LEU A 30 -7.12 -2.22 -5.02
CA LEU A 30 -5.80 -1.73 -5.41
C LEU A 30 -4.88 -1.56 -4.19
N THR A 31 -5.41 -0.99 -3.12
CA THR A 31 -4.68 -0.82 -1.85
C THR A 31 -4.27 -2.18 -1.28
N ARG A 32 -5.15 -3.18 -1.34
CA ARG A 32 -4.86 -4.55 -0.88
C ARG A 32 -3.74 -5.19 -1.71
N ALA A 33 -3.81 -5.10 -3.03
CA ALA A 33 -2.79 -5.63 -3.93
C ALA A 33 -1.42 -4.97 -3.68
N ALA A 34 -1.38 -3.64 -3.58
CA ALA A 34 -0.16 -2.90 -3.27
C ALA A 34 0.46 -3.33 -1.93
N ARG A 35 -0.36 -3.52 -0.89
CA ARG A 35 0.11 -4.02 0.42
C ARG A 35 0.67 -5.43 0.35
N GLN A 36 0.07 -6.32 -0.45
CA GLN A 36 0.56 -7.68 -0.63
C GLN A 36 1.94 -7.71 -1.30
N LEU A 37 2.14 -6.88 -2.34
CA LEU A 37 3.44 -6.75 -3.01
C LEU A 37 4.51 -6.19 -2.06
N ALA A 38 4.18 -5.13 -1.32
CA ALA A 38 5.09 -4.56 -0.33
C ALA A 38 5.45 -5.58 0.78
N LEU A 39 4.47 -6.34 1.26
CA LEU A 39 4.70 -7.37 2.27
C LEU A 39 5.59 -8.53 1.76
N ALA A 40 5.44 -8.91 0.48
CA ALA A 40 6.32 -9.91 -0.14
C ALA A 40 7.78 -9.42 -0.12
N ARG A 41 8.02 -8.18 -0.57
CA ARG A 41 9.34 -7.55 -0.50
C ARG A 41 9.89 -7.51 0.93
N LEU A 42 9.10 -7.07 1.91
CA LEU A 42 9.55 -6.98 3.31
C LEU A 42 9.93 -8.34 3.91
N ARG A 43 9.30 -9.44 3.47
CA ARG A 43 9.69 -10.79 3.91
C ARG A 43 11.02 -11.24 3.32
N GLU A 44 11.32 -10.82 2.09
CA GLU A 44 12.61 -11.08 1.44
C GLU A 44 13.73 -10.24 2.09
N GLU A 45 13.46 -8.96 2.37
CA GLU A 45 14.42 -8.03 2.99
C GLU A 45 14.65 -8.32 4.47
N HIS A 46 13.64 -8.83 5.18
CA HIS A 46 13.72 -9.15 6.61
C HIS A 46 13.24 -10.58 6.90
N PRO A 47 14.02 -11.62 6.54
CA PRO A 47 13.60 -13.03 6.71
C PRO A 47 13.36 -13.45 8.17
N GLN A 48 14.01 -12.76 9.12
CA GLN A 48 13.87 -13.03 10.55
C GLN A 48 12.75 -12.22 11.23
N ALA A 49 12.15 -11.25 10.51
CA ALA A 49 11.13 -10.40 11.09
C ALA A 49 9.85 -11.19 11.38
N GLY A 50 9.35 -11.05 12.61
CA GLY A 50 8.08 -11.65 13.00
C GLY A 50 6.88 -10.95 12.33
N PRO A 51 5.68 -11.55 12.37
CA PRO A 51 4.47 -10.98 11.77
C PRO A 51 4.15 -9.55 12.24
N ARG A 52 4.40 -9.25 13.52
CA ARG A 52 4.18 -7.91 14.10
C ARG A 52 5.13 -6.88 13.49
N GLU A 53 6.42 -7.22 13.38
CA GLU A 53 7.42 -6.32 12.82
C GLU A 53 7.16 -6.07 11.33
N LEU A 54 6.82 -7.10 10.56
CA LEU A 54 6.42 -6.94 9.16
C LEU A 54 5.20 -6.03 9.00
N ALA A 55 4.22 -6.12 9.91
CA ALA A 55 3.06 -5.24 9.91
C ALA A 55 3.42 -3.78 10.21
N LEU A 56 4.34 -3.53 11.15
CA LEU A 56 4.83 -2.20 11.50
C LEU A 56 5.67 -1.58 10.38
N ARG A 57 6.59 -2.35 9.79
CA ARG A 57 7.34 -1.94 8.59
C ARG A 57 6.40 -1.59 7.44
N LEU A 58 5.36 -2.40 7.19
CA LEU A 58 4.33 -2.11 6.18
C LEU A 58 3.48 -0.87 6.50
N ALA A 59 3.32 -0.51 7.79
CA ALA A 59 2.63 0.70 8.22
C ALA A 59 3.52 1.94 8.04
N ALA A 60 4.82 1.84 8.35
CA ALA A 60 5.80 2.91 8.18
C ALA A 60 6.03 3.32 6.71
N LEU A 61 5.67 2.47 5.75
CA LEU A 61 5.62 2.88 4.33
C LEU A 61 4.55 3.95 4.04
N ARG A 62 3.61 4.19 4.95
CA ARG A 62 2.44 5.07 4.77
C ARG A 62 2.33 6.18 5.81
N PHE A 63 2.89 5.98 6.99
CA PHE A 63 2.85 6.93 8.07
C PHE A 63 4.25 7.46 8.34
N ASP A 64 4.32 8.75 8.65
CA ASP A 64 5.57 9.36 9.10
C ASP A 64 6.04 8.75 10.45
N PRO A 65 7.33 8.89 10.79
CA PRO A 65 7.88 8.32 12.02
C PRO A 65 7.18 8.82 13.30
N GLU A 66 6.76 10.09 13.36
CA GLU A 66 6.07 10.63 14.54
C GLU A 66 4.73 9.90 14.75
N THR A 67 3.96 9.70 13.68
CA THR A 67 2.71 8.93 13.72
C THR A 67 2.97 7.47 14.12
N MET A 68 4.05 6.86 13.63
CA MET A 68 4.41 5.48 13.99
C MET A 68 4.73 5.32 15.47
N VAL A 69 5.50 6.24 16.04
CA VAL A 69 5.83 6.24 17.47
C VAL A 69 4.58 6.50 18.31
N ARG A 70 3.77 7.50 17.95
CA ARG A 70 2.56 7.85 18.73
C ARG A 70 1.49 6.76 18.72
N ALA A 71 1.28 6.10 17.57
CA ALA A 71 0.22 5.10 17.42
C ALA A 71 0.67 3.69 17.82
N PHE A 72 1.95 3.35 17.60
CA PHE A 72 2.45 1.98 17.73
C PHE A 72 3.66 1.83 18.65
N GLY A 73 4.26 2.93 19.13
CA GLY A 73 5.47 2.91 19.95
C GLY A 73 6.67 2.31 19.21
N TRP A 74 6.72 2.46 17.88
CA TRP A 74 7.72 1.81 17.03
C TRP A 74 8.36 2.82 16.09
N ASP A 75 9.69 2.87 16.09
CA ASP A 75 10.48 3.72 15.20
C ASP A 75 11.19 2.87 14.12
N PRO A 76 10.91 3.09 12.82
CA PRO A 76 11.64 2.43 11.73
C PRO A 76 13.14 2.76 11.67
N GLY A 77 13.58 3.91 12.18
CA GLY A 77 14.96 4.36 12.13
C GLY A 77 15.87 3.69 13.17
N GLU A 78 15.32 3.35 14.34
CA GLU A 78 16.09 2.72 15.43
C GLU A 78 16.23 1.19 15.26
N GLN A 79 15.38 0.56 14.44
CA GLN A 79 15.38 -0.89 14.17
C GLN A 79 15.87 -1.24 12.75
N GLY A 80 16.57 -0.30 12.10
CA GLY A 80 17.21 -0.47 10.80
C GLY A 80 18.65 -0.96 10.91
N GLY A 81 18.82 -2.25 11.20
CA GLY A 81 20.08 -3.00 11.08
C GLY A 81 19.80 -4.37 10.48
#